data_AF-A0A3D2B9Q0-F1
#
_entry.id   AF-A0A3D2B9Q0-F1
#
_cell.length_a   1.000
_cell.length_b   1.000
_cell.length_c   1.000
_cell.angle_alpha   90.00
_cell.angle_beta   90.00
_cell.angle_gamma   90.00
#
_symmetry.space_group_name_H-M   'P 1'
#
loop_
_entity.id
_entity.type
_entity.pdbx_description
1 polymer ?
#
loop_
_entity_poly.entity_id
_entity_poly.type
_entity_poly.pdbx_seq_one_letter_code
_entity_poly.pdbx_strand_id
1 'polypeptide(L)'
;WMTFNEINNQRNWRAPLFGYCCSGVVYTEHQNPEETMYQVLHHQFVASALAVKAARRINPEMKVGCMLAMVALYPYSCKPEDVMFAQESMRERYVFTDVQLRGYYPSYVLNEWERRGFTIKMEAGDEQILREGTCDYLGFSYYMTNAVKAEGGTGDAISGFEGSVPNPHVKASDWGWQ
;
A
#
# COMPACT_ATOMS: atom_id res chain seq x y z
N TRP A 1 -14.37 12.17 6.36
CA TRP A 1 -13.28 11.74 7.26
C TRP A 1 -12.38 10.78 6.52
N MET A 2 -11.12 10.68 6.92
CA MET A 2 -10.20 9.62 6.48
C MET A 2 -9.55 8.98 7.70
N THR A 3 -9.21 7.70 7.62
CA THR A 3 -8.62 6.95 8.74
C THR A 3 -7.10 7.17 8.82
N PHE A 4 -6.32 6.54 7.94
CA PHE A 4 -4.86 6.62 7.92
C PHE A 4 -4.39 7.26 6.62
N ASN A 5 -3.66 8.38 6.73
CA ASN A 5 -3.06 9.06 5.59
C ASN A 5 -1.96 8.18 4.97
N GLU A 6 -1.97 8.04 3.64
CA GLU A 6 -0.94 7.35 2.84
C GLU A 6 -0.45 6.05 3.48
N ILE A 7 -1.41 5.20 3.91
CA ILE A 7 -1.14 3.99 4.67
C ILE A 7 -0.11 3.08 3.99
N ASN A 8 -0.01 3.14 2.66
CA ASN A 8 0.90 2.33 1.86
C ASN A 8 2.33 2.86 1.75
N ASN A 9 2.65 4.06 2.23
CA ASN A 9 4.06 4.53 2.23
C ASN A 9 4.96 3.56 3.00
N GLN A 10 4.45 3.01 4.11
CA GLN A 10 5.17 2.04 4.94
C GLN A 10 5.42 0.69 4.24
N ARG A 11 4.81 0.45 3.05
CA ARG A 11 5.10 -0.74 2.23
C ARG A 11 6.54 -0.75 1.71
N ASN A 12 7.14 0.43 1.54
CA ASN A 12 8.58 0.57 1.40
C ASN A 12 9.21 0.60 2.82
N TRP A 13 9.20 -0.56 3.47
CA TRP A 13 9.64 -0.75 4.85
C TRP A 13 11.14 -0.50 5.07
N ARG A 14 11.93 -0.46 3.98
CA ARG A 14 13.37 -0.15 4.00
C ARG A 14 13.64 1.35 4.13
N ALA A 15 12.68 2.19 3.75
CA ALA A 15 12.84 3.62 3.84
C ALA A 15 12.89 4.08 5.31
N PRO A 16 13.77 5.03 5.66
CA PRO A 16 14.03 5.39 7.05
C PRO A 16 12.82 6.02 7.76
N LEU A 17 11.95 6.72 7.02
CA LEU A 17 10.91 7.56 7.60
C LEU A 17 9.48 7.05 7.38
N PHE A 18 9.24 6.16 6.41
CA PHE A 18 7.86 5.80 6.08
C PHE A 18 7.19 5.01 7.21
N GLY A 19 7.82 3.95 7.72
CA GLY A 19 7.29 3.22 8.88
C GLY A 19 7.20 4.10 10.15
N TYR A 20 8.19 4.99 10.36
CA TYR A 20 8.20 5.90 11.49
C TYR A 20 7.04 6.88 11.46
N CYS A 21 6.80 7.55 10.33
CA CYS A 21 5.72 8.52 10.20
C CYS A 21 4.33 7.88 10.09
N CYS A 22 4.21 6.70 9.43
CA CYS A 22 2.92 6.03 9.27
C CYS A 22 2.46 5.30 10.53
N SER A 23 3.39 4.71 11.29
CA SER A 23 3.06 3.80 12.39
C SER A 23 3.96 3.90 13.62
N GLY A 24 4.96 4.77 13.62
CA GLY A 24 5.93 4.86 14.72
C GLY A 24 6.87 3.64 14.80
N VAL A 25 7.09 2.93 13.69
CA VAL A 25 7.89 1.70 13.65
C VAL A 25 8.99 1.81 12.61
N VAL A 26 10.24 1.58 13.01
CA VAL A 26 11.38 1.46 12.08
C VAL A 26 11.61 -0.03 11.79
N TYR A 27 11.05 -0.55 10.70
CA TYR A 27 11.00 -2.01 10.48
C TYR A 27 12.37 -2.67 10.38
N THR A 28 13.39 -1.96 9.90
CA THR A 28 14.76 -2.47 9.81
C THR A 28 15.41 -2.73 11.19
N GLU A 29 14.79 -2.27 12.28
CA GLU A 29 15.22 -2.55 13.66
C GLU A 29 14.58 -3.83 14.22
N HIS A 30 13.74 -4.53 13.45
CA HIS A 30 13.11 -5.79 13.83
C HIS A 30 13.75 -6.99 13.12
N GLN A 31 13.69 -8.17 13.75
CA GLN A 31 14.27 -9.40 13.20
C GLN A 31 13.65 -9.79 11.85
N ASN A 32 12.33 -9.65 11.71
CA ASN A 32 11.58 -9.88 10.47
C ASN A 32 10.88 -8.58 10.05
N PRO A 33 11.53 -7.69 9.28
CA PRO A 33 10.97 -6.38 8.93
C PRO A 33 9.63 -6.45 8.19
N GLU A 34 9.54 -7.29 7.15
CA GLU A 34 8.33 -7.44 6.33
C GLU A 34 7.16 -8.07 7.10
N GLU A 35 7.42 -9.06 7.95
CA GLU A 35 6.40 -9.67 8.81
C GLU A 35 5.89 -8.65 9.85
N THR A 36 6.80 -7.89 10.45
CA THR A 36 6.45 -6.80 11.37
C THR A 36 5.60 -5.75 10.67
N MET A 37 5.94 -5.36 9.43
CA MET A 37 5.14 -4.47 8.62
C MET A 37 3.73 -5.02 8.42
N TYR A 38 3.57 -6.28 7.98
CA TYR A 38 2.24 -6.86 7.81
C TYR A 38 1.44 -6.97 9.11
N GLN A 39 2.08 -7.23 10.25
CA GLN A 39 1.43 -7.21 11.56
C GLN A 39 0.91 -5.80 11.91
N VAL A 40 1.72 -4.77 11.67
CA VAL A 40 1.31 -3.36 11.87
C VAL A 40 0.14 -3.01 10.94
N LEU A 41 0.23 -3.41 9.66
CA LEU A 41 -0.84 -3.18 8.70
C LEU A 41 -2.14 -3.86 9.11
N HIS A 42 -2.08 -5.09 9.61
CA HIS A 42 -3.26 -5.78 10.12
C HIS A 42 -3.95 -4.98 11.23
N HIS A 43 -3.21 -4.53 12.24
CA HIS A 43 -3.77 -3.68 13.30
C HIS A 43 -4.36 -2.37 12.74
N GLN A 44 -3.70 -1.72 11.79
CA GLN A 44 -4.23 -0.50 11.16
C GLN A 44 -5.49 -0.75 10.34
N PHE A 45 -5.59 -1.85 9.61
CA PHE A 45 -6.80 -2.22 8.88
C PHE A 45 -7.98 -2.50 9.82
N VAL A 46 -7.75 -3.27 10.88
CA VAL A 46 -8.78 -3.53 11.90
C VAL A 46 -9.21 -2.23 12.58
N ALA A 47 -8.26 -1.37 12.97
CA ALA A 47 -8.56 -0.06 13.55
C ALA A 47 -9.35 0.85 12.59
N SER A 48 -9.00 0.86 11.30
CA SER A 48 -9.71 1.60 10.24
C SER A 48 -11.17 1.14 10.16
N ALA A 49 -11.39 -0.18 10.12
CA ALA A 49 -12.71 -0.77 10.06
C ALA A 49 -13.55 -0.51 11.32
N LEU A 50 -12.96 -0.58 12.51
CA LEU A 50 -13.61 -0.21 13.76
C LEU A 50 -14.00 1.28 13.79
N ALA A 51 -13.14 2.17 13.29
CA ALA A 51 -13.43 3.59 13.19
C ALA A 51 -14.59 3.89 12.22
N VAL A 52 -14.64 3.20 11.07
CA VAL A 52 -15.77 3.27 10.14
C VAL A 52 -17.07 2.85 10.82
N LYS A 53 -17.08 1.70 11.51
CA LYS A 53 -18.26 1.22 12.27
C LYS A 53 -18.69 2.22 13.35
N ALA A 54 -17.74 2.80 14.07
CA ALA A 54 -18.01 3.79 15.09
C ALA A 54 -18.62 5.07 14.49
N ALA A 55 -18.07 5.58 13.39
CA ALA A 55 -18.59 6.74 12.69
C ALA A 55 -20.03 6.52 12.20
N ARG A 56 -20.29 5.37 11.56
CA ARG A 56 -21.63 5.00 11.07
C ARG A 56 -22.66 4.92 12.20
N ARG A 57 -22.26 4.42 13.37
CA ARG A 57 -23.11 4.38 14.58
C ARG A 57 -23.38 5.77 15.16
N ILE A 58 -22.39 6.67 15.13
CA ILE A 58 -22.51 8.03 15.69
C ILE A 58 -23.39 8.90 14.79
N ASN A 59 -23.12 8.91 13.49
CA ASN A 59 -23.92 9.62 12.51
C ASN A 59 -23.75 8.95 11.13
N PRO A 60 -24.78 8.28 10.60
CA PRO A 60 -24.70 7.55 9.33
C PRO A 60 -24.52 8.46 8.10
N GLU A 61 -24.74 9.76 8.22
CA GLU A 61 -24.48 10.72 7.13
C GLU A 61 -22.97 11.03 6.96
N MET A 62 -22.15 10.72 7.96
CA MET A 62 -20.70 10.90 7.85
C MET A 62 -20.11 9.88 6.90
N LYS A 63 -19.26 10.35 5.98
CA LYS A 63 -18.46 9.49 5.10
C LYS A 63 -17.04 9.33 5.64
N VAL A 64 -16.57 8.10 5.73
CA VAL A 64 -15.22 7.72 6.17
C VAL A 64 -14.51 6.99 5.02
N GLY A 65 -13.51 7.64 4.43
CA GLY A 65 -12.71 7.09 3.35
C GLY A 65 -11.38 6.50 3.82
N CYS A 66 -10.76 5.72 2.94
CA CYS A 66 -9.33 5.40 3.06
C CYS A 66 -8.49 6.47 2.34
N MET A 67 -7.18 6.47 2.58
CA MET A 67 -6.23 7.35 1.89
C MET A 67 -5.06 6.54 1.35
N LEU A 68 -4.82 6.61 0.04
CA LEU A 68 -3.73 5.92 -0.66
C LEU A 68 -2.73 6.93 -1.26
N ALA A 69 -1.43 6.70 -1.08
CA ALA A 69 -0.40 7.33 -1.91
C ALA A 69 -0.35 6.63 -3.28
N MET A 70 -0.87 7.27 -4.32
CA MET A 70 -0.97 6.66 -5.65
C MET A 70 0.14 7.15 -6.57
N VAL A 71 1.23 6.38 -6.61
CA VAL A 71 2.25 6.47 -7.66
C VAL A 71 2.01 5.33 -8.65
N ALA A 72 1.44 5.67 -9.81
CA ALA A 72 1.13 4.69 -10.85
C ALA A 72 2.43 4.18 -11.51
N LEU A 73 2.53 2.86 -11.67
CA LEU A 73 3.65 2.23 -12.34
C LEU A 73 3.28 1.86 -13.76
N TYR A 74 3.87 2.56 -14.72
CA TYR A 74 3.76 2.23 -16.13
C TYR A 74 4.80 1.17 -16.50
N PRO A 75 4.42 0.14 -17.29
CA PRO A 75 5.44 -0.69 -17.91
C PRO A 75 6.24 0.18 -18.88
N TYR A 76 7.57 0.12 -18.79
CA TYR A 76 8.44 0.93 -19.62
C TYR A 76 8.25 0.65 -21.12
N SER A 77 7.94 -0.59 -21.48
CA SER A 77 7.71 -1.02 -22.86
C SER A 77 6.56 -2.01 -22.97
N CYS A 78 6.18 -2.37 -24.20
CA CYS A 78 5.21 -3.42 -24.47
C CYS A 78 5.78 -4.85 -24.34
N LYS A 79 7.01 -5.01 -23.86
CA LYS A 79 7.56 -6.33 -23.54
C LYS A 79 6.66 -7.02 -22.50
N PRO A 80 6.27 -8.28 -22.71
CA PRO A 80 5.40 -9.00 -21.78
C PRO A 80 5.91 -8.99 -20.33
N GLU A 81 7.24 -9.06 -20.15
CA GLU A 81 7.88 -9.06 -18.85
C GLU A 81 7.71 -7.72 -18.13
N ASP A 82 7.88 -6.60 -18.83
CA ASP A 82 7.68 -5.25 -18.27
C ASP A 82 6.20 -5.02 -17.88
N VAL A 83 5.26 -5.50 -18.71
CA VAL A 83 3.82 -5.42 -18.44
C VAL A 83 3.44 -6.21 -17.20
N MET A 84 3.90 -7.46 -17.11
CA MET A 84 3.60 -8.33 -15.97
C MET A 84 4.25 -7.82 -14.68
N PHE A 85 5.49 -7.33 -14.77
CA PHE A 85 6.18 -6.71 -13.64
C PHE A 85 5.39 -5.51 -13.10
N ALA A 86 5.01 -4.55 -13.94
CA ALA A 86 4.22 -3.40 -13.52
C ALA A 86 2.87 -3.81 -12.89
N GLN A 87 2.19 -4.81 -13.45
CA GLN A 87 0.93 -5.33 -12.91
C GLN A 87 1.09 -5.92 -11.51
N GLU A 88 2.14 -6.71 -11.28
CA GLU A 88 2.43 -7.30 -9.98
C GLU A 88 2.89 -6.24 -8.98
N SER A 89 3.78 -5.34 -9.39
CA SER A 89 4.26 -4.23 -8.56
C SER A 89 3.15 -3.29 -8.08
N MET A 90 2.11 -3.07 -8.89
CA MET A 90 0.96 -2.26 -8.47
C MET A 90 0.16 -2.88 -7.32
N ARG A 91 0.31 -4.18 -7.04
CA ARG A 91 -0.31 -4.85 -5.88
C ARG A 91 0.22 -4.30 -4.55
N GLU A 92 1.43 -3.72 -4.53
CA GLU A 92 1.95 -2.99 -3.37
C GLU A 92 1.12 -1.73 -3.01
N ARG A 93 0.27 -1.25 -3.93
CA ARG A 93 -0.71 -0.19 -3.67
C ARG A 93 -2.09 -0.80 -3.45
N TYR A 94 -2.50 -1.67 -4.36
CA TYR A 94 -3.87 -2.20 -4.37
C TYR A 94 -4.23 -3.03 -3.15
N VAL A 95 -3.28 -3.71 -2.49
CA VAL A 95 -3.58 -4.50 -1.30
C VAL A 95 -4.25 -3.67 -0.20
N PHE A 96 -3.87 -2.40 -0.07
CA PHE A 96 -4.41 -1.49 0.94
C PHE A 96 -5.84 -1.08 0.64
N THR A 97 -6.15 -0.81 -0.63
CA THR A 97 -7.51 -0.50 -1.07
C THR A 97 -8.38 -1.73 -1.18
N ASP A 98 -7.81 -2.89 -1.52
CA ASP A 98 -8.50 -4.17 -1.53
C ASP A 98 -9.01 -4.48 -0.12
N VAL A 99 -8.15 -4.38 0.90
CA VAL A 99 -8.58 -4.60 2.28
C VAL A 99 -9.58 -3.54 2.73
N GLN A 100 -9.31 -2.24 2.52
CA GLN A 100 -10.16 -1.18 3.07
C GLN A 100 -11.48 -0.95 2.33
N LEU A 101 -11.58 -1.32 1.05
CA LEU A 101 -12.80 -1.13 0.24
C LEU A 101 -13.53 -2.44 -0.07
N ARG A 102 -12.83 -3.58 -0.13
CA ARG A 102 -13.44 -4.90 -0.35
C ARG A 102 -13.61 -5.68 0.95
N GLY A 103 -12.90 -5.32 2.01
CA GLY A 103 -13.11 -5.86 3.36
C GLY A 103 -12.44 -7.21 3.62
N TYR A 104 -11.48 -7.62 2.79
CA TYR A 104 -10.75 -8.88 2.96
C TYR A 104 -9.35 -8.82 2.35
N TYR A 105 -8.46 -9.68 2.84
CA TYR A 105 -7.12 -9.84 2.25
C TYR A 105 -7.22 -10.51 0.87
N PRO A 106 -6.69 -9.90 -0.19
CA PRO A 106 -6.70 -10.50 -1.52
C PRO A 106 -5.80 -11.75 -1.57
N SER A 107 -6.15 -12.72 -2.40
CA SER A 107 -5.43 -14.01 -2.45
C SER A 107 -3.94 -13.89 -2.75
N TYR A 108 -3.53 -12.89 -3.54
CA TYR A 108 -2.11 -12.71 -3.88
C TYR A 108 -1.23 -12.39 -2.65
N VAL A 109 -1.76 -11.66 -1.64
CA VAL A 109 -0.99 -11.35 -0.42
C VAL A 109 -1.01 -12.52 0.56
N LEU A 110 -2.12 -13.26 0.63
CA LEU A 110 -2.18 -14.50 1.44
C LEU A 110 -1.16 -15.53 0.92
N ASN A 111 -1.08 -15.70 -0.40
CA ASN A 111 -0.09 -16.58 -1.01
C ASN A 111 1.35 -16.05 -0.82
N GLU A 112 1.54 -14.72 -0.72
CA GLU A 112 2.84 -14.14 -0.40
C GLU A 112 3.27 -14.48 1.03
N TRP A 113 2.37 -14.34 2.01
CA TRP A 113 2.64 -14.71 3.39
C TRP A 113 3.00 -16.18 3.52
N GLU A 114 2.28 -17.08 2.84
CA GLU A 114 2.61 -18.51 2.79
C GLU A 114 4.01 -18.74 2.22
N ARG A 115 4.34 -18.15 1.06
CA ARG A 115 5.67 -18.27 0.42
C ARG A 115 6.80 -17.74 1.30
N ARG A 116 6.53 -16.70 2.10
CA ARG A 116 7.49 -16.05 2.99
C ARG A 116 7.56 -16.72 4.38
N GLY A 117 6.63 -17.61 4.70
CA GLY A 117 6.50 -18.20 6.03
C GLY A 117 6.07 -17.21 7.11
N PHE A 118 5.37 -16.13 6.73
CA PHE A 118 4.89 -15.13 7.68
C PHE A 118 3.68 -15.64 8.46
N THR A 119 3.65 -15.35 9.75
CA THR A 119 2.51 -15.62 10.63
C THR A 119 1.97 -14.30 11.18
N ILE A 120 0.92 -13.79 10.53
CA ILE A 120 0.25 -12.57 10.98
C ILE A 120 -0.76 -12.94 12.06
N LYS A 121 -0.55 -12.43 13.27
CA LYS A 121 -1.45 -12.66 14.41
C LYS A 121 -2.74 -11.86 14.19
N MET A 122 -3.84 -12.58 14.06
CA MET A 122 -5.20 -12.03 14.01
C MET A 122 -5.99 -12.54 15.22
N GLU A 123 -6.88 -11.72 15.76
CA GLU A 123 -7.83 -12.11 16.79
C GLU A 123 -9.11 -12.69 16.18
N ALA A 124 -9.85 -13.44 16.99
CA ALA A 124 -11.15 -13.98 16.57
C ALA A 124 -12.11 -12.83 16.28
N GLY A 125 -12.58 -12.75 15.03
CA GLY A 125 -13.52 -11.73 14.56
C GLY A 125 -12.89 -10.60 13.74
N ASP A 126 -11.57 -10.52 13.62
CA ASP A 126 -10.92 -9.47 12.82
C ASP A 126 -11.35 -9.50 11.35
N GLU A 127 -11.47 -10.69 10.75
CA GLU A 127 -11.98 -10.81 9.38
C GLU A 127 -13.40 -10.26 9.22
N GLN A 128 -14.26 -10.48 10.21
CA GLN A 128 -15.62 -9.95 10.20
C GLN A 128 -15.62 -8.43 10.37
N ILE A 129 -14.75 -7.90 11.25
CA ILE A 129 -14.56 -6.46 11.43
C ILE A 129 -14.16 -5.81 10.10
N LEU A 130 -13.18 -6.37 9.39
CA LEU A 130 -12.74 -5.85 8.08
C LEU A 130 -13.88 -5.83 7.05
N ARG A 131 -14.70 -6.89 6.98
CA ARG A 131 -15.84 -6.96 6.04
C ARG A 131 -16.93 -5.94 6.34
N GLU A 132 -17.20 -5.69 7.62
CA GLU A 132 -18.29 -4.79 8.05
C GLU A 132 -17.87 -3.30 8.07
N GLY A 133 -16.57 -3.04 8.15
CA GLY A 133 -15.98 -1.71 8.28
C GLY A 133 -15.29 -1.18 7.03
N THR A 134 -15.75 -1.54 5.83
CA THR A 134 -15.19 -0.97 4.60
C THR A 134 -15.47 0.53 4.48
N CYS A 135 -14.48 1.26 3.97
CA CYS A 135 -14.56 2.71 3.77
C CYS A 135 -15.57 3.09 2.67
N ASP A 136 -16.18 4.27 2.80
CA ASP A 136 -17.23 4.77 1.90
C ASP A 136 -16.67 5.36 0.59
N TYR A 137 -15.40 5.78 0.59
CA TYR A 137 -14.74 6.36 -0.58
C TYR A 137 -13.22 6.13 -0.54
N LEU A 138 -12.59 6.29 -1.70
CA LEU A 138 -11.13 6.27 -1.87
C LEU A 138 -10.64 7.71 -2.00
N GLY A 139 -9.98 8.22 -0.95
CA GLY A 139 -9.10 9.38 -1.07
C GLY A 139 -7.72 8.93 -1.54
N PHE A 140 -7.05 9.72 -2.36
CA PHE A 140 -5.67 9.44 -2.73
C PHE A 140 -4.89 10.71 -3.01
N SER A 141 -3.58 10.66 -2.79
CA SER A 141 -2.64 11.67 -3.27
C SER A 141 -2.06 11.24 -4.61
N TYR A 142 -1.78 12.22 -5.46
CA TYR A 142 -1.15 12.00 -6.74
C TYR A 142 -0.21 13.16 -7.04
N TYR A 143 1.05 12.83 -7.22
CA TYR A 143 2.10 13.81 -7.55
C TYR A 143 2.91 13.40 -8.77
N MET A 144 3.01 12.09 -9.03
CA MET A 144 3.87 11.52 -10.06
C MET A 144 3.49 10.08 -10.41
N THR A 145 4.19 9.56 -11.40
CA THR A 145 4.20 8.20 -11.91
C THR A 145 5.64 7.66 -11.91
N ASN A 146 5.82 6.37 -12.12
CA ASN A 146 7.11 5.84 -12.55
C ASN A 146 6.93 4.95 -13.77
N ALA A 147 7.95 4.88 -14.63
CA ALA A 147 8.08 3.77 -15.56
C ALA A 147 8.97 2.69 -14.94
N VAL A 148 8.59 1.42 -15.08
CA VAL A 148 9.33 0.29 -14.51
C VAL A 148 9.71 -0.74 -15.56
N LYS A 149 10.87 -1.39 -15.37
CA LYS A 149 11.36 -2.50 -16.19
C LYS A 149 11.52 -3.75 -15.34
N ALA A 150 11.24 -4.91 -15.92
CA ALA A 150 11.50 -6.20 -15.27
C ALA A 150 13.00 -6.44 -15.01
N GLU A 151 13.88 -5.93 -15.88
CA GLU A 151 15.33 -6.03 -15.75
C GLU A 151 16.03 -4.68 -15.99
N GLY A 152 17.05 -4.41 -15.17
CA GLY A 152 17.97 -3.28 -15.37
C GLY A 152 17.46 -1.91 -14.91
N GLY A 153 16.44 -1.85 -14.06
CA GLY A 153 16.08 -0.63 -13.32
C GLY A 153 16.85 -0.56 -12.01
N THR A 154 17.50 0.58 -11.74
CA THR A 154 18.38 0.74 -10.58
C THR A 154 17.66 1.25 -9.34
N GLY A 155 16.44 1.80 -9.48
CA GLY A 155 15.71 2.48 -8.40
C GLY A 155 16.52 3.64 -7.84
N ASP A 156 16.45 4.82 -8.45
CA ASP A 156 17.09 6.00 -7.85
C ASP A 156 16.23 6.58 -6.71
N ALA A 157 16.86 7.40 -5.87
CA ALA A 157 16.26 8.00 -4.68
C ALA A 157 15.03 8.88 -4.98
N ILE A 158 14.83 9.30 -6.24
CA ILE A 158 13.71 10.12 -6.67
C ILE A 158 12.52 9.23 -7.08
N SER A 159 12.79 8.08 -7.69
CA SER A 159 11.78 7.16 -8.19
C SER A 159 11.06 6.35 -7.10
N GLY A 160 11.72 6.05 -5.98
CA GLY A 160 11.07 5.46 -4.79
C GLY A 160 10.54 4.02 -4.94
N PHE A 161 10.70 3.39 -6.11
CA PHE A 161 10.25 2.01 -6.37
C PHE A 161 11.31 1.19 -7.13
N GLU A 162 11.46 -0.08 -6.78
CA GLU A 162 12.42 -1.01 -7.41
C GLU A 162 12.10 -1.21 -8.90
N GLY A 163 13.14 -1.22 -9.75
CA GLY A 163 12.97 -1.37 -11.20
C GLY A 163 12.57 -0.08 -11.95
N SER A 164 12.49 1.06 -11.25
CA SER A 164 12.17 2.34 -11.89
C SER A 164 13.24 2.83 -12.87
N VAL A 165 12.78 3.45 -13.95
CA VAL A 165 13.58 4.08 -15.01
C VAL A 165 12.92 5.36 -15.51
N PRO A 166 13.68 6.32 -16.10
CA PRO A 166 13.09 7.51 -16.70
C PRO A 166 12.10 7.16 -17.82
N ASN A 167 10.92 7.78 -17.78
CA ASN A 167 9.94 7.65 -18.83
C ASN A 167 10.27 8.63 -19.98
N PRO A 168 10.49 8.17 -21.23
CA PRO A 168 10.84 9.06 -22.35
C PRO A 168 9.67 9.93 -22.84
N HIS A 169 8.45 9.68 -22.36
CA HIS A 169 7.23 10.34 -22.82
C HIS A 169 6.58 11.25 -21.77
N VAL A 170 7.06 11.22 -20.53
CA VAL A 170 6.51 12.04 -19.43
C VAL A 170 7.53 13.10 -19.04
N LYS A 171 7.11 14.36 -19.04
CA LYS A 171 7.99 15.48 -18.67
C LYS A 171 8.17 15.50 -17.15
N ALA A 172 9.43 15.57 -16.69
CA ALA A 172 9.71 15.76 -15.27
C ALA A 172 9.33 17.17 -14.79
N SER A 173 8.84 17.24 -13.56
CA SER A 173 8.65 18.47 -12.78
C SER A 173 9.99 19.06 -12.32
N ASP A 174 9.94 20.26 -11.73
CA ASP A 174 11.11 20.95 -11.16
C ASP A 174 11.80 20.14 -10.04
N TRP A 175 11.08 19.19 -9.43
CA TRP A 175 11.58 18.30 -8.39
C TRP A 175 12.12 16.98 -8.95
N GLY A 176 12.17 16.82 -10.26
CA GLY A 176 12.62 15.59 -10.94
C GLY A 176 11.57 14.48 -11.01
N TRP A 177 10.36 14.70 -10.50
CA TRP A 177 9.27 13.72 -10.55
C TRP A 177 8.59 13.70 -11.91
N GLN A 178 8.29 12.51 -12.45
CA GLN A 178 7.59 12.32 -13.73
C GLN A 178 6.15 11.87 -13.54
#